data_AF-A0A2G9MPI2-F1
#
_entry.id   AF-A0A2G9MPI2-F1
#
_cell.length_a   1.000
_cell.length_b   1.000
_cell.length_c   1.000
_cell.angle_alpha   90.00
_cell.angle_beta   90.00
_cell.angle_gamma   90.00
#
_symmetry.space_group_name_H-M   'P 1'
#
loop_
_entity.id
_entity.type
_entity.pdbx_description
1 polymer ?
#
loop_
_entity_poly.entity_id
_entity_poly.type
_entity_poly.pdbx_seq_one_letter_code
_entity_poly.pdbx_strand_id
1 'polypeptide(L)' 'MAAKSKKCAECGSANLFLNKEKGEVICRDCGLVLEDK' A
#
# COMPACT_ATOMS: atom_id res chain seq x y z
N MET A 1 11.97 -17.88 6.92
CA MET A 1 10.99 -16.79 7.00
C MET A 1 11.20 -15.83 5.85
N ALA A 2 10.37 -15.87 4.80
CA ALA A 2 10.38 -14.85 3.75
C ALA A 2 9.07 -14.93 2.96
N ALA A 3 8.23 -13.92 3.09
CA ALA A 3 7.21 -13.64 2.10
C ALA A 3 7.14 -12.12 1.95
N LYS A 4 8.10 -11.57 1.19
CA LYS A 4 8.05 -10.21 0.64
C LYS A 4 6.92 -10.17 -0.38
N SER A 5 5.71 -10.16 0.14
CA SER A 5 4.48 -10.06 -0.64
C SER A 5 4.40 -8.61 -1.13
N LYS A 6 4.24 -8.41 -2.45
CA LYS A 6 3.92 -7.10 -3.06
C LYS A 6 2.49 -6.66 -2.68
N LYS A 7 2.18 -6.71 -1.39
CA LYS A 7 0.86 -6.55 -0.78
C LYS A 7 1.04 -5.66 0.45
N CYS A 8 0.00 -4.96 0.83
CA CYS A 8 -0.03 -4.18 2.06
C CYS A 8 0.41 -5.05 3.24
N ALA A 9 1.37 -4.56 4.04
CA ALA A 9 1.93 -5.30 5.17
C ALA A 9 0.97 -5.40 6.36
N GLU A 10 0.00 -4.49 6.46
CA GLU A 10 -0.99 -4.44 7.55
C GLU A 10 -2.15 -5.43 7.35
N CYS A 11 -2.75 -5.44 6.16
CA CYS A 11 -3.91 -6.29 5.88
C CYS A 11 -3.59 -7.50 4.98
N GLY A 12 -2.41 -7.55 4.37
CA GLY A 12 -2.04 -8.59 3.40
C GLY A 12 -2.67 -8.41 2.01
N SER A 13 -3.40 -7.31 1.78
CA SER A 13 -4.12 -7.06 0.51
C SER A 13 -3.21 -6.51 -0.58
N ALA A 14 -3.36 -6.99 -1.82
CA ALA A 14 -2.59 -6.49 -2.97
C ALA A 14 -3.12 -5.16 -3.54
N ASN A 15 -4.20 -4.61 -2.97
CA ASN A 15 -4.90 -3.41 -3.43
C ASN A 15 -4.22 -2.12 -2.97
N LEU A 16 -3.04 -1.83 -3.53
CA LEU A 16 -2.33 -0.56 -3.32
C LEU A 16 -2.64 0.39 -4.48
N PHE A 17 -3.12 1.58 -4.14
CA PHE A 17 -3.44 2.66 -5.06
C PHE A 17 -2.35 3.72 -5.01
N LEU A 18 -1.66 3.92 -6.13
CA LEU A 18 -0.69 4.99 -6.27
C LEU A 18 -1.40 6.26 -6.75
N ASN A 19 -1.53 7.23 -5.87
CA ASN A 19 -2.08 8.54 -6.17
C ASN A 19 -1.00 9.42 -6.81
N LYS A 20 -0.88 9.35 -8.14
CA LYS A 20 0.14 10.11 -8.90
C LYS A 20 0.02 11.64 -8.76
N GLU A 21 -1.17 12.14 -8.42
CA GLU A 21 -1.41 13.58 -8.23
C GLU A 21 -0.73 14.12 -6.96
N LYS A 22 -0.71 13.33 -5.87
CA LYS A 22 -0.04 13.70 -4.61
C LYS A 22 1.30 12.98 -4.40
N GLY A 23 1.56 11.92 -5.16
CA GLY A 23 2.73 11.05 -4.99
C GLY A 23 2.57 10.02 -3.87
N GLU A 24 1.35 9.74 -3.42
CA GLU A 24 1.11 8.84 -2.29
C GLU A 24 0.79 7.41 -2.71
N VAL A 25 1.17 6.42 -1.91
CA VAL A 25 0.69 5.04 -2.05
C VAL A 25 -0.29 4.75 -0.94
N ILE A 26 -1.53 4.40 -1.27
CA ILE A 26 -2.61 4.18 -0.31
C ILE A 26 -3.18 2.77 -0.50
N CYS A 27 -3.27 1.98 0.56
CA CYS A 27 -3.99 0.72 0.51
C CYS A 27 -5.50 0.97 0.53
N ARG A 28 -6.24 0.53 -0.48
CA ARG A 28 -7.72 0.70 -0.54
C ARG A 28 -8.49 -0.20 0.43
N ASP A 29 -7.82 -1.22 0.96
CA ASP A 29 -8.45 -2.23 1.81
C ASP A 29 -8.49 -1.76 3.27
N CYS A 30 -7.34 -1.31 3.80
CA CYS A 30 -7.22 -0.82 5.17
C CYS A 30 -7.14 0.71 5.28
N GLY A 31 -7.00 1.42 4.15
CA GLY A 31 -6.80 2.88 4.13
C GLY A 31 -5.37 3.31 4.47
N LEU A 32 -4.42 2.37 4.59
CA LEU A 32 -3.05 2.66 5.02
C LEU A 32 -2.29 3.46 3.94
N VAL A 33 -1.87 4.66 4.28
CA VAL A 33 -0.93 5.45 3.46
C VAL A 33 0.48 4.92 3.72
N LEU A 34 1.09 4.30 2.71
CA LEU A 34 2.42 3.69 2.76
C LEU A 34 3.54 4.69 2.49
N GLU A 35 3.30 5.69 1.64
CA GLU A 35 4.29 6.69 1.28
C GLU A 35 3.56 8.01 1.05
N ASP A 36 4.03 9.06 1.71
CA ASP A 36 3.68 10.47 1.52
C ASP A 36 5.04 11.20 1.35
N LYS A 37 5.14 12.02 0.31
CA LYS A 37 6.43 12.60 -0.12
C LYS A 37 6.82 13.84 0.69
#